data_AF-A0A2T2SBJ4-F1
#
_entry.id   AF-A0A2T2SBJ4-F1
#
_cell.length_a   1.000
_cell.length_b   1.000
_cell.length_c   1.000
_cell.angle_alpha   90.00
_cell.angle_beta   90.00
_cell.angle_gamma   90.00
#
_symmetry.space_group_name_H-M   'P 1'
#
loop_
_entity.id
_entity.type
_entity.pdbx_description
1 polymer ?
#
loop_
_entity_poly.entity_id
_entity_poly.type
_entity_poly.pdbx_seq_one_letter_code
_entity_poly.pdbx_strand_id
1 'polypeptide(L)'
;MELDTTFSLSENGTSTKAVEPHSEAARQLTHRLETGDATIGVVGLGYVGLPLAVEYAGQGFSTIGIDVDDERVQQLNAGENYLDDLNDEVVRDLVTDEVLQGTASFADGDDIDVFYICVPTPVTETNEPDTSYIEAAAESIAEHLRPGQLIVLKSTTYPDTTEGVVKPILDAAAREKDLELGEDYFLAHSPERIDPGNEEYTTANTPVVTGGGT
;
A
#
# COMPACT_ATOMS: atom_id res chain seq x y z
N MET A 1 -24.61 -35.99 11.89
CA MET A 1 -23.18 -35.66 11.76
C MET A 1 -23.10 -34.19 12.13
N GLU A 2 -23.02 -33.92 13.43
CA GLU A 2 -22.87 -32.56 13.94
C GLU A 2 -21.46 -32.09 13.57
N LEU A 3 -21.39 -31.00 12.80
CA LEU A 3 -20.14 -30.28 12.58
C LEU A 3 -19.91 -29.44 13.84
N ASP A 4 -19.06 -29.96 14.72
CA ASP A 4 -18.54 -29.21 15.85
C ASP A 4 -17.51 -28.21 15.31
N THR A 5 -17.97 -27.00 14.98
CA THR A 5 -17.10 -25.87 14.61
C THR A 5 -16.81 -25.05 15.86
N THR A 6 -15.76 -25.43 16.57
CA THR A 6 -15.18 -24.59 17.61
C THR A 6 -14.39 -23.45 16.95
N PHE A 7 -14.83 -22.21 17.15
CA PHE A 7 -14.09 -21.01 16.77
C PHE A 7 -12.98 -20.76 17.82
N SER A 8 -11.75 -20.59 17.36
CA SER A 8 -10.65 -20.08 18.20
C SER A 8 -10.27 -18.70 17.68
N LEU A 9 -10.45 -17.68 18.51
CA LEU A 9 -9.95 -16.33 18.26
C LEU A 9 -8.47 -16.30 18.65
N SER A 10 -7.59 -15.82 17.77
CA SER A 10 -6.24 -15.42 18.19
C SER A 10 -6.32 -14.17 19.06
N GLU A 11 -5.28 -13.90 19.85
CA GLU A 11 -5.23 -12.75 20.79
C GLU A 11 -5.46 -11.38 20.11
N ASN A 12 -5.34 -11.29 18.78
CA ASN A 12 -5.57 -10.08 17.97
C ASN A 12 -6.85 -10.11 17.12
N GLY A 13 -7.77 -11.06 17.34
CA GLY A 13 -9.05 -11.11 16.60
C GLY A 13 -8.94 -11.58 15.14
N THR A 14 -7.82 -12.16 14.73
CA THR A 14 -7.63 -12.72 13.38
C THR A 14 -8.37 -14.05 13.25
N SER A 15 -9.31 -14.13 12.30
CA SER A 15 -9.88 -15.41 11.86
C SER A 15 -8.88 -16.11 10.94
N THR A 16 -8.19 -17.12 11.44
CA THR A 16 -7.05 -17.80 10.79
C THR A 16 -7.47 -19.03 9.98
N LYS A 17 -8.45 -18.89 9.08
CA LYS A 17 -8.55 -19.87 8.00
C LYS A 17 -7.64 -19.43 6.87
N ALA A 18 -6.46 -20.05 6.78
CA ALA A 18 -5.59 -19.89 5.62
C ALA A 18 -6.38 -20.27 4.37
N VAL A 19 -6.60 -19.32 3.47
CA VAL A 19 -7.19 -19.55 2.16
C VAL A 19 -6.02 -19.79 1.22
N GLU A 20 -5.96 -20.98 0.63
CA GLU A 20 -4.93 -21.32 -0.36
C GLU A 20 -5.05 -20.37 -1.57
N PRO A 21 -3.95 -19.72 -2.01
CA PRO A 21 -4.01 -18.83 -3.16
C PRO A 21 -4.46 -19.60 -4.42
N HIS A 22 -5.47 -19.06 -5.09
CA HIS A 22 -6.16 -19.75 -6.18
C HIS A 22 -5.39 -19.69 -7.51
N SER A 23 -4.74 -18.57 -7.82
CA SER A 23 -3.98 -18.34 -9.06
C SER A 23 -2.46 -18.52 -8.89
N GLU A 24 -1.74 -18.63 -10.02
CA GLU A 24 -0.27 -18.67 -10.00
C GLU A 24 0.34 -17.34 -9.55
N ALA A 25 -0.19 -16.21 -10.02
CA ALA A 25 0.24 -14.89 -9.62
C ALA A 25 0.08 -14.67 -8.11
N ALA A 26 -1.02 -15.14 -7.52
CA ALA A 26 -1.25 -15.06 -6.08
C ALA A 26 -0.19 -15.86 -5.31
N ARG A 27 0.11 -17.09 -5.74
CA ARG A 27 1.15 -17.93 -5.10
C ARG A 27 2.54 -17.30 -5.19
N GLN A 28 2.88 -16.71 -6.35
CA GLN A 28 4.17 -16.04 -6.54
C GLN A 28 4.29 -14.82 -5.62
N LEU A 29 3.26 -13.97 -5.57
CA LEU A 29 3.23 -12.80 -4.68
C LEU A 29 3.31 -13.22 -3.20
N THR A 30 2.51 -14.20 -2.77
CA THR A 30 2.56 -14.74 -1.41
C THR A 30 3.95 -15.24 -1.06
N HIS A 31 4.59 -15.99 -1.96
CA HIS A 31 5.95 -16.48 -1.73
C HIS A 31 6.95 -15.35 -1.53
N ARG A 32 6.94 -14.31 -2.38
CA ARG A 32 7.83 -13.15 -2.25
C ARG A 32 7.59 -12.37 -0.95
N LEU A 33 6.35 -12.25 -0.51
CA LEU A 33 6.02 -11.61 0.77
C LEU A 33 6.52 -12.44 1.96
N GLU A 34 6.38 -13.77 1.92
CA GLU A 34 6.84 -14.67 2.97
C GLU A 34 8.38 -14.76 3.07
N THR A 35 9.09 -14.62 1.93
CA THR A 35 10.55 -14.67 1.90
C THR A 35 11.23 -13.31 2.10
N GLY A 36 10.46 -12.21 2.09
CA GLY A 36 11.00 -10.85 2.17
C GLY A 36 11.53 -10.30 0.84
N ASP A 37 11.32 -11.01 -0.27
CA ASP A 37 11.81 -10.64 -1.60
C ASP A 37 10.86 -9.70 -2.36
N ALA A 38 9.71 -9.34 -1.79
CA ALA A 38 8.76 -8.41 -2.40
C ALA A 38 9.25 -6.97 -2.31
N THR A 39 9.01 -6.18 -3.36
CA THR A 39 9.25 -4.74 -3.35
C THR A 39 7.96 -3.99 -3.03
N ILE A 40 8.01 -3.10 -2.04
CA ILE A 40 6.87 -2.31 -1.57
C ILE A 40 6.96 -0.88 -2.10
N GLY A 41 5.96 -0.45 -2.87
CA GLY A 41 5.79 0.92 -3.32
C GLY A 41 4.78 1.67 -2.46
N VAL A 42 5.11 2.87 -1.97
CA VAL A 42 4.18 3.71 -1.22
C VAL A 42 4.01 5.06 -1.91
N VAL A 43 2.81 5.31 -2.44
CA VAL A 43 2.47 6.52 -3.18
C VAL A 43 1.86 7.57 -2.25
N GLY A 44 2.53 8.72 -2.13
CA GLY A 44 2.25 9.80 -1.20
C GLY A 44 3.01 9.62 0.11
N LEU A 45 4.07 10.40 0.31
CA LEU A 45 4.98 10.37 1.47
C LEU A 45 4.62 11.41 2.52
N GLY A 46 3.32 11.57 2.75
CA GLY A 46 2.78 12.37 3.84
C GLY A 46 2.69 11.58 5.14
N TYR A 47 1.81 12.06 6.02
CA TYR A 47 1.64 11.54 7.38
C TYR A 47 1.33 10.03 7.47
N VAL A 48 0.66 9.46 6.47
CA VAL A 48 0.35 8.01 6.43
C VAL A 48 1.43 7.23 5.69
N GLY A 49 1.84 7.70 4.52
CA GLY A 49 2.70 6.92 3.64
C GLY A 49 4.15 6.85 4.07
N LEU A 50 4.74 7.93 4.60
CA LEU A 50 6.15 7.85 5.05
C LEU A 50 6.31 6.88 6.23
N PRO A 51 5.48 6.92 7.30
CA PRO A 51 5.57 5.91 8.36
C PRO A 51 5.35 4.47 7.87
N LEU A 52 4.45 4.27 6.90
CA LEU A 52 4.24 2.96 6.30
C LEU A 52 5.47 2.46 5.53
N ALA A 53 6.11 3.35 4.76
CA ALA A 53 7.32 3.03 4.02
C ALA A 53 8.48 2.68 4.97
N VAL A 54 8.65 3.46 6.04
CA VAL A 54 9.64 3.21 7.10
C VAL A 54 9.40 1.87 7.79
N GLU A 55 8.15 1.52 8.08
CA GLU A 55 7.81 0.24 8.72
C GLU A 55 8.15 -0.96 7.84
N TYR A 56 7.74 -0.95 6.56
CA TYR A 56 8.07 -2.06 5.64
C TYR A 56 9.58 -2.18 5.39
N ALA A 57 10.27 -1.06 5.23
CA ALA A 57 11.72 -1.04 5.13
C ALA A 57 12.38 -1.58 6.41
N GLY A 58 11.87 -1.21 7.60
CA GLY A 58 12.32 -1.73 8.89
C GLY A 58 12.13 -3.24 9.08
N GLN A 59 11.17 -3.83 8.36
CA GLN A 59 10.97 -5.28 8.29
C GLN A 59 11.87 -5.97 7.26
N GLY A 60 12.66 -5.21 6.50
CA GLY A 60 13.65 -5.71 5.54
C GLY A 60 13.16 -5.78 4.09
N PHE A 61 11.97 -5.28 3.77
CA PHE A 61 11.50 -5.21 2.39
C PHE A 61 12.15 -4.03 1.65
N SER A 62 12.58 -4.25 0.41
CA SER A 62 12.95 -3.14 -0.47
C SER A 62 11.74 -2.24 -0.65
N THR A 63 11.90 -0.96 -0.32
CA THR A 63 10.78 -0.01 -0.25
C THR A 63 11.06 1.25 -1.05
N ILE A 64 10.14 1.57 -1.95
CA ILE A 64 10.18 2.75 -2.82
C ILE A 64 9.05 3.69 -2.43
N GLY A 65 9.41 4.85 -1.90
CA GLY A 65 8.51 5.96 -1.66
C GLY A 65 8.32 6.81 -2.92
N ILE A 66 7.08 7.07 -3.33
CA ILE A 66 6.76 7.85 -4.52
C ILE A 66 5.97 9.08 -4.10
N ASP A 67 6.49 10.28 -4.34
CA ASP A 67 5.76 11.54 -4.06
C ASP A 67 6.03 12.57 -5.16
N VAL A 68 5.01 13.34 -5.53
CA VAL A 68 5.14 14.42 -6.53
C VAL A 68 5.87 15.64 -5.98
N ASP A 69 6.01 15.73 -4.65
CA ASP A 69 6.78 16.76 -3.98
C ASP A 69 8.29 16.42 -4.00
N ASP A 70 9.00 17.04 -4.96
CA ASP A 70 10.45 16.89 -5.12
C ASP A 70 11.25 17.25 -3.85
N GLU A 71 10.74 18.15 -3.00
CA GLU A 71 11.42 18.56 -1.76
C GLU A 71 11.40 17.40 -0.76
N ARG A 72 10.23 16.77 -0.56
CA ARG A 72 10.10 15.58 0.29
C ARG A 72 10.95 14.42 -0.19
N VAL A 73 10.95 14.17 -1.50
CA VAL A 73 11.78 13.12 -2.11
C VAL A 73 13.26 13.36 -1.83
N GLN A 74 13.74 14.60 -1.99
CA GLN A 74 15.13 14.96 -1.72
C GLN A 74 15.48 14.85 -0.23
N GLN A 75 14.60 15.30 0.67
CA GLN A 75 14.79 15.16 2.11
C GLN A 75 14.87 13.69 2.53
N LEU A 76 13.93 12.86 2.08
CA LEU A 76 13.96 11.42 2.36
C LEU A 76 15.28 10.79 1.88
N ASN A 77 15.67 11.05 0.63
CA ASN A 77 16.92 10.50 0.07
C ASN A 77 18.19 11.04 0.74
N ALA A 78 18.11 12.15 1.47
CA ALA A 78 19.19 12.66 2.33
C ALA A 78 19.18 12.01 3.73
N GLY A 79 18.25 11.11 4.03
CA GLY A 79 18.04 10.54 5.37
C GLY A 79 17.47 11.56 6.36
N GLU A 80 16.77 12.58 5.85
CA GLU A 80 16.14 13.61 6.67
C GLU A 80 14.66 13.26 6.90
N ASN A 81 14.29 13.10 8.16
CA ASN A 81 12.90 12.97 8.56
C ASN A 81 12.26 14.36 8.67
N TYR A 82 11.10 14.53 8.04
CA TYR A 82 10.31 15.76 8.04
C TYR A 82 8.95 15.61 8.73
N LEU A 83 8.71 14.49 9.43
CA LEU A 83 7.52 14.24 10.24
C LEU A 83 7.87 14.04 11.72
N ASP A 84 7.05 14.59 12.60
CA ASP A 84 7.31 14.56 14.05
C ASP A 84 7.19 13.14 14.66
N ASP A 85 6.37 12.28 14.08
CA ASP A 85 6.03 10.95 14.64
C ASP A 85 6.96 9.82 14.15
N LEU A 86 8.15 10.17 13.66
CA LEU A 86 9.16 9.21 13.19
C LEU A 86 10.50 9.41 13.89
N ASN A 87 11.25 8.32 14.03
CA ASN A 87 12.59 8.37 14.56
C ASN A 87 13.59 8.72 13.45
N ASP A 88 14.25 9.87 13.57
CA ASP A 88 15.24 10.37 12.60
C ASP A 88 16.40 9.42 12.33
N GLU A 89 16.86 8.67 13.35
CA GLU A 89 17.93 7.69 13.20
C GLU A 89 17.47 6.50 12.36
N VAL A 90 16.25 6.02 12.60
CA VAL A 90 15.66 4.91 11.83
C VAL A 90 15.52 5.28 10.35
N VAL A 91 14.98 6.46 10.03
CA VAL A 91 14.84 6.92 8.64
C VAL A 91 16.21 7.00 7.97
N ARG A 92 17.19 7.60 8.66
CA ARG A 92 18.55 7.75 8.13
C ARG A 92 19.23 6.42 7.86
N ASP A 93 19.12 5.47 8.78
CA ASP A 93 19.74 4.15 8.65
C ASP A 93 19.13 3.38 7.48
N LEU A 94 17.80 3.36 7.35
CA LEU A 94 17.11 2.68 6.25
C LEU A 94 17.46 3.23 4.86
N VAL A 95 17.65 4.54 4.76
CA VAL A 95 18.08 5.20 3.51
C VAL A 95 19.56 4.92 3.24
N THR A 96 20.40 4.96 4.27
CA THR A 96 21.84 4.67 4.15
C THR A 96 22.12 3.22 3.76
N ASP A 97 21.30 2.29 4.26
CA ASP A 97 21.37 0.86 3.93
C ASP A 97 20.70 0.53 2.58
N GLU A 98 20.21 1.54 1.86
CA GLU A 98 19.56 1.42 0.54
C GLU A 98 18.29 0.53 0.56
N VAL A 99 17.65 0.38 1.74
CA VAL A 99 16.40 -0.36 1.91
C VAL A 99 15.19 0.53 1.61
N LEU A 100 15.28 1.82 1.90
CA LEU A 100 14.26 2.84 1.62
C LEU A 100 14.80 3.91 0.67
N GLN A 101 14.08 4.18 -0.42
CA GLN A 101 14.43 5.23 -1.39
C GLN A 101 13.19 6.02 -1.81
N GLY A 102 13.36 7.31 -2.06
CA GLY A 102 12.33 8.21 -2.59
C GLY A 102 12.49 8.48 -4.09
N THR A 103 11.38 8.61 -4.82
CA THR A 103 11.35 9.02 -6.23
C THR A 103 10.13 9.90 -6.51
N ALA A 104 10.25 10.76 -7.52
CA ALA A 104 9.14 11.59 -8.03
C ALA A 104 8.48 11.00 -9.28
N SER A 105 8.83 9.76 -9.66
CA SER A 105 8.32 9.11 -10.86
C SER A 105 8.02 7.63 -10.63
N PHE A 106 7.15 7.08 -11.47
CA PHE A 106 6.79 5.67 -11.47
C PHE A 106 7.72 4.82 -12.36
N ALA A 107 8.89 5.32 -12.76
CA ALA A 107 9.75 4.67 -13.75
C ALA A 107 10.10 3.20 -13.40
N ASP A 108 10.25 2.89 -12.11
CA ASP A 108 10.55 1.54 -11.60
C ASP A 108 9.27 0.78 -11.16
N GLY A 109 8.11 1.23 -11.63
CA GLY A 109 6.80 0.67 -11.25
C GLY A 109 6.63 -0.80 -11.62
N ASP A 110 7.34 -1.27 -12.65
CA ASP A 110 7.33 -2.68 -13.07
C ASP A 110 7.99 -3.60 -12.02
N ASP A 111 8.93 -3.08 -11.23
CA ASP A 111 9.67 -3.83 -10.21
C ASP A 111 8.94 -3.89 -8.86
N ILE A 112 7.89 -3.07 -8.68
CA ILE A 112 7.08 -3.02 -7.46
C ILE A 112 6.06 -4.16 -7.46
N ASP A 113 5.96 -4.90 -6.35
CA ASP A 113 4.97 -5.97 -6.16
C ASP A 113 3.72 -5.49 -5.44
N VAL A 114 3.87 -4.60 -4.47
CA VAL A 114 2.74 -4.06 -3.70
C VAL A 114 2.75 -2.55 -3.74
N PHE A 115 1.66 -1.95 -4.24
CA PHE A 115 1.44 -0.50 -4.17
C PHE A 115 0.48 -0.16 -3.04
N TYR A 116 0.89 0.76 -2.17
CA TYR A 116 0.00 1.45 -1.24
C TYR A 116 -0.31 2.84 -1.76
N ILE A 117 -1.58 3.16 -1.98
CA ILE A 117 -2.03 4.51 -2.32
C ILE A 117 -2.36 5.24 -1.02
N CYS A 118 -1.51 6.20 -0.65
CA CYS A 118 -1.54 7.00 0.58
C CYS A 118 -1.59 8.52 0.26
N VAL A 119 -2.17 8.88 -0.88
CA VAL A 119 -2.29 10.27 -1.35
C VAL A 119 -3.38 11.07 -0.61
N PRO A 120 -3.29 12.41 -0.59
CA PRO A 120 -4.33 13.26 -0.01
C PRO A 120 -5.70 13.07 -0.66
N THR A 121 -6.75 13.24 0.13
CA THR A 121 -8.15 13.23 -0.34
C THR A 121 -8.84 14.50 0.17
N PRO A 122 -8.52 15.66 -0.41
CA PRO A 122 -9.13 16.91 0.01
C PRO A 122 -10.63 16.91 -0.30
N VAL A 123 -11.31 17.91 0.25
CA VAL A 123 -12.68 18.25 -0.16
C VAL A 123 -12.65 19.52 -1.00
N THR A 124 -13.52 19.60 -1.99
CA THR A 124 -13.67 20.80 -2.81
C THR A 124 -14.26 21.96 -1.99
N GLU A 125 -14.28 23.17 -2.57
CA GLU A 125 -14.94 24.33 -1.96
C GLU A 125 -16.45 24.10 -1.70
N THR A 126 -17.06 23.16 -2.43
CA THR A 126 -18.46 22.73 -2.25
C THR A 126 -18.64 21.61 -1.23
N ASN A 127 -17.58 21.21 -0.51
CA ASN A 127 -17.51 20.04 0.37
C ASN A 127 -17.78 18.71 -0.34
N GLU A 128 -17.46 18.63 -1.63
CA GLU A 128 -17.52 17.38 -2.37
C GLU A 128 -16.18 16.64 -2.25
N PRO A 129 -16.22 15.30 -2.30
CA PRO A 129 -15.03 14.48 -2.52
C PRO A 129 -14.14 15.00 -3.65
N ASP A 130 -12.84 15.17 -3.41
CA ASP A 130 -11.84 15.27 -4.48
C ASP A 130 -11.03 13.97 -4.55
N THR A 131 -11.27 13.20 -5.61
CA THR A 131 -10.58 11.92 -5.90
C THR A 131 -9.44 12.07 -6.88
N SER A 132 -9.14 13.28 -7.37
CA SER A 132 -8.15 13.50 -8.44
C SER A 132 -6.76 12.95 -8.13
N TYR A 133 -6.33 13.03 -6.87
CA TYR A 133 -5.05 12.48 -6.43
C TYR A 133 -5.03 10.94 -6.47
N ILE A 134 -6.15 10.30 -6.10
CA ILE A 134 -6.30 8.84 -6.18
C ILE A 134 -6.34 8.40 -7.64
N GLU A 135 -7.07 9.13 -8.48
CA GLU A 135 -7.14 8.89 -9.93
C GLU A 135 -5.75 8.96 -10.56
N ALA A 136 -5.01 10.05 -10.33
CA ALA A 136 -3.66 10.21 -10.87
C ALA A 136 -2.68 9.13 -10.41
N ALA A 137 -2.75 8.72 -9.14
CA ALA A 137 -1.96 7.61 -8.62
C ALA A 137 -2.34 6.28 -9.31
N ALA A 138 -3.63 5.99 -9.45
CA ALA A 138 -4.11 4.79 -10.10
C ALA A 138 -3.75 4.74 -11.59
N GLU A 139 -3.84 5.87 -12.30
CA GLU A 139 -3.43 6.01 -13.71
C GLU A 139 -1.94 5.73 -13.86
N SER A 140 -1.10 6.31 -13.00
CA SER A 140 0.35 6.08 -13.03
C SER A 140 0.70 4.61 -12.75
N ILE A 141 0.03 3.97 -11.78
CA ILE A 141 0.22 2.54 -11.50
C ILE A 141 -0.25 1.69 -12.69
N ALA A 142 -1.35 2.07 -13.36
CA ALA A 142 -1.93 1.31 -14.46
C ALA A 142 -0.96 1.14 -15.65
N GLU A 143 -0.13 2.15 -15.91
CA GLU A 143 0.94 2.09 -16.92
C GLU A 143 1.90 0.91 -16.68
N HIS A 144 2.17 0.62 -15.41
CA HIS A 144 3.10 -0.42 -14.94
C HIS A 144 2.41 -1.73 -14.51
N LEU A 145 1.09 -1.83 -14.69
CA LEU A 145 0.32 -2.99 -14.23
C LEU A 145 0.85 -4.30 -14.85
N ARG A 146 1.13 -5.31 -14.03
CA ARG A 146 1.60 -6.64 -14.43
C ARG A 146 1.04 -7.75 -13.53
N PRO A 147 1.13 -9.02 -13.96
CA PRO A 147 0.80 -10.15 -13.09
C PRO A 147 1.61 -10.15 -11.78
N GLY A 148 0.97 -10.55 -10.69
CA GLY A 148 1.55 -10.66 -9.36
C GLY A 148 1.60 -9.35 -8.58
N GLN A 149 0.96 -8.29 -9.06
CA GLN A 149 0.88 -7.02 -8.33
C GLN A 149 -0.36 -6.93 -7.44
N LEU A 150 -0.18 -6.35 -6.26
CA LEU A 150 -1.26 -5.97 -5.35
C LEU A 150 -1.31 -4.46 -5.19
N ILE A 151 -2.48 -3.86 -5.44
CA ILE A 151 -2.75 -2.45 -5.22
C ILE A 151 -3.66 -2.32 -4.01
N VAL A 152 -3.25 -1.53 -3.02
CA VAL A 152 -4.00 -1.29 -1.79
C VAL A 152 -4.33 0.19 -1.67
N LEU A 153 -5.62 0.52 -1.78
CA LEU A 153 -6.11 1.86 -1.48
C LEU A 153 -6.15 2.06 0.04
N LYS A 154 -5.25 2.90 0.57
CA LYS A 154 -5.11 3.16 2.00
C LYS A 154 -5.53 4.56 2.41
N SER A 155 -5.48 5.53 1.48
CA SER A 155 -6.07 6.85 1.65
C SER A 155 -7.49 6.75 2.19
N THR A 156 -7.78 7.53 3.24
CA THR A 156 -9.16 7.72 3.71
C THR A 156 -9.98 8.25 2.57
N THR A 157 -11.08 7.59 2.24
CA THR A 157 -11.85 7.96 1.06
C THR A 157 -13.34 7.70 1.26
N TYR A 158 -14.12 8.03 0.24
CA TYR A 158 -15.56 7.84 0.23
C TYR A 158 -15.92 6.40 -0.12
N PRO A 159 -17.11 5.93 0.30
CA PRO A 159 -17.61 4.65 -0.19
C PRO A 159 -17.58 4.61 -1.71
N ASP A 160 -17.33 3.43 -2.26
CA ASP A 160 -17.26 3.18 -3.70
C ASP A 160 -15.99 3.69 -4.41
N THR A 161 -15.06 4.40 -3.76
CA THR A 161 -13.83 4.85 -4.47
C THR A 161 -13.01 3.69 -5.04
N THR A 162 -12.89 2.56 -4.31
CA THR A 162 -12.16 1.39 -4.81
C THR A 162 -12.79 0.81 -6.07
N GLU A 163 -14.11 0.61 -6.08
CA GLU A 163 -14.87 -0.05 -7.17
C GLU A 163 -15.24 0.90 -8.31
N GLY A 164 -15.52 2.16 -7.99
CA GLY A 164 -16.02 3.18 -8.90
C GLY A 164 -14.95 4.10 -9.48
N VAL A 165 -13.76 4.17 -8.87
CA VAL A 165 -12.66 5.05 -9.33
C VAL A 165 -11.40 4.27 -9.65
N VAL A 166 -10.82 3.55 -8.67
CA VAL A 166 -9.53 2.86 -8.85
C VAL A 166 -9.68 1.67 -9.79
N LYS A 167 -10.66 0.79 -9.54
CA LYS A 167 -10.87 -0.42 -10.33
C LYS A 167 -11.09 -0.13 -11.83
N PRO A 168 -11.93 0.82 -12.26
CA PRO A 168 -12.13 1.10 -13.69
C PRO A 168 -10.85 1.53 -14.41
N ILE A 169 -9.98 2.29 -13.74
CA ILE A 169 -8.68 2.72 -14.29
C ILE A 169 -7.76 1.51 -14.49
N LEU A 170 -7.61 0.67 -13.45
CA LEU A 170 -6.78 -0.53 -13.53
C LEU A 170 -7.34 -1.55 -14.53
N ASP A 171 -8.65 -1.79 -14.54
CA ASP A 171 -9.34 -2.67 -15.49
C ASP A 171 -9.11 -2.24 -16.95
N ALA A 172 -9.05 -0.93 -17.22
CA ALA A 172 -8.80 -0.43 -18.57
C ALA A 172 -7.42 -0.86 -19.06
N ALA A 173 -6.37 -0.65 -18.25
CA ALA A 173 -5.02 -1.10 -18.58
C ALA A 173 -4.88 -2.64 -18.58
N ALA A 174 -5.56 -3.32 -17.64
CA ALA A 174 -5.56 -4.77 -17.55
C ALA A 174 -6.10 -5.43 -18.83
N ARG A 175 -7.17 -4.88 -19.43
CA ARG A 175 -7.73 -5.37 -20.70
C ARG A 175 -6.75 -5.28 -21.87
N GLU A 176 -5.89 -4.26 -21.91
CA GLU A 176 -4.86 -4.13 -22.95
C GLU A 176 -3.75 -5.17 -22.80
N LYS A 177 -3.58 -5.69 -21.58
CA LYS A 177 -2.55 -6.65 -21.19
C LYS A 177 -3.09 -8.07 -20.95
N ASP A 178 -4.38 -8.32 -21.26
CA ASP A 178 -5.10 -9.57 -21.01
C ASP A 178 -5.01 -10.06 -19.55
N LEU A 179 -5.10 -9.13 -18.58
CA LEU A 179 -5.05 -9.42 -17.14
C LEU A 179 -6.45 -9.42 -16.50
N GLU A 180 -6.65 -10.31 -15.54
CA GLU A 180 -7.90 -10.43 -14.78
C GLU A 180 -7.71 -10.10 -13.28
N LEU A 181 -8.60 -9.28 -12.72
CA LEU A 181 -8.61 -8.96 -11.28
C LEU A 181 -8.91 -10.23 -10.47
N GLY A 182 -8.14 -10.46 -9.41
CA GLY A 182 -8.28 -11.63 -8.55
C GLY A 182 -7.56 -12.87 -9.06
N GLU A 183 -7.14 -12.87 -10.33
CA GLU A 183 -6.36 -13.94 -10.95
C GLU A 183 -4.92 -13.48 -11.23
N ASP A 184 -4.73 -12.39 -11.96
CA ASP A 184 -3.41 -11.89 -12.35
C ASP A 184 -2.92 -10.73 -11.48
N TYR A 185 -3.82 -9.80 -11.12
CA TYR A 185 -3.51 -8.69 -10.20
C TYR A 185 -4.58 -8.57 -9.12
N PHE A 186 -4.25 -7.88 -8.04
CA PHE A 186 -5.09 -7.83 -6.85
C PHE A 186 -5.36 -6.38 -6.46
N LEU A 187 -6.58 -6.11 -6.00
CA LEU A 187 -6.99 -4.81 -5.50
C LEU A 187 -7.62 -4.98 -4.12
N ALA A 188 -7.23 -4.13 -3.17
CA ALA A 188 -7.81 -4.11 -1.85
C ALA A 188 -8.02 -2.68 -1.36
N HIS A 189 -8.92 -2.52 -0.40
CA HIS A 189 -9.02 -1.32 0.42
C HIS A 189 -8.61 -1.64 1.86
N SER A 190 -7.72 -0.83 2.41
CA SER A 190 -7.28 -0.94 3.81
C SER A 190 -7.14 0.45 4.41
N PRO A 191 -8.23 1.09 4.86
CA PRO A 191 -8.19 2.46 5.34
C PRO A 191 -7.27 2.57 6.55
N GLU A 192 -6.49 3.65 6.60
CA GLU A 192 -5.65 3.95 7.76
C GLU A 192 -6.48 4.26 9.02
N ARG A 193 -5.96 3.88 10.19
CA ARG A 193 -6.56 4.11 11.51
C ARG A 193 -5.58 4.66 12.55
N ILE A 194 -4.36 5.02 12.14
CA ILE A 194 -3.36 5.64 13.01
C ILE A 194 -3.90 6.98 13.57
N ASP A 195 -3.66 7.17 14.87
CA ASP A 195 -3.92 8.42 15.59
C ASP A 195 -2.56 9.13 15.84
N PRO A 196 -2.34 10.33 15.31
CA PRO A 196 -1.05 11.00 15.45
C PRO A 196 -0.59 11.25 16.88
N GLY A 197 0.70 11.00 17.14
CA GLY A 197 1.30 11.10 18.46
C GLY A 197 0.85 10.02 19.47
N ASN A 198 0.17 8.97 19.03
CA ASN A 198 -0.24 7.87 19.92
C ASN A 198 0.93 6.90 20.20
N GLU A 199 1.40 6.90 21.44
CA GLU A 199 2.52 6.04 21.88
C GLU A 199 2.12 4.55 22.08
N GLU A 200 0.83 4.24 22.25
CA GLU A 200 0.33 2.88 22.48
C GLU A 200 0.04 2.14 21.17
N TYR A 201 -0.60 2.83 20.22
CA TYR A 201 -0.97 2.28 18.91
C TYR A 201 -0.23 3.02 17.79
N THR A 202 0.75 2.35 17.21
CA THR A 202 1.60 2.83 16.11
C THR A 202 1.22 2.16 14.78
N THR A 203 1.88 2.56 13.69
CA THR A 203 1.77 1.90 12.38
C THR A 203 1.98 0.39 12.47
N ALA A 204 2.88 -0.07 13.33
CA ALA A 204 3.26 -1.48 13.44
C ALA A 204 2.19 -2.37 14.10
N ASN A 205 1.42 -1.84 15.06
CA ASN A 205 0.55 -2.65 15.91
C ASN A 205 -0.94 -2.29 15.81
N THR A 206 -1.31 -1.22 15.10
CA THR A 206 -2.71 -0.83 14.92
C THR A 206 -3.44 -1.88 14.07
N PRO A 207 -4.53 -2.50 14.58
CA PRO A 207 -5.28 -3.48 13.81
C PRO A 207 -5.84 -2.86 12.51
N VAL A 208 -5.50 -3.47 11.39
CA VAL A 208 -5.97 -3.07 10.06
C VAL A 208 -7.25 -3.81 9.67
N VAL A 209 -8.13 -3.11 8.96
CA VAL A 209 -9.29 -3.71 8.28
C VAL A 209 -8.95 -3.78 6.80
N THR A 210 -9.13 -4.94 6.18
CA THR A 210 -8.83 -5.11 4.75
C THR A 210 -10.01 -5.77 4.04
N GLY A 211 -10.47 -5.17 2.95
CA GLY A 211 -11.44 -5.75 2.03
C GLY A 211 -10.82 -5.92 0.65
N GLY A 212 -10.79 -7.16 0.14
CA GLY A 212 -10.34 -7.44 -1.23
C GLY A 212 -11.46 -7.22 -2.25
N GLY A 213 -11.11 -6.65 -3.40
CA GLY A 213 -11.95 -6.68 -4.59
C GLY A 213 -11.94 -8.07 -5.23
N THR A 214 -13.05 -8.45 -5.87
CA THR A 214 -13.22 -9.73 -6.57
C THR A 214 -13.82 -9.50 -7.94
#